data_AF-A0A2S3ZGR5-F1
#
_entry.id   AF-A0A2S3ZGR5-F1
#
_cell.length_a   1.000
_cell.length_b   1.000
_cell.length_c   1.000
_cell.angle_alpha   90.00
_cell.angle_beta   90.00
_cell.angle_gamma   90.00
#
_symmetry.space_group_name_H-M   'P 1'
#
loop_
_entity.id
_entity.type
_entity.pdbx_description
1 polymer ?
#
loop_
_entity_poly.entity_id
_entity_poly.type
_entity_poly.pdbx_seq_one_letter_code
_entity_poly.pdbx_strand_id
1 'polypeptide(L)'
;MSAGSTVSRRLFPRRRTAIAVALGFLVVVIFQISLMLGAPFGAAALGGANAGTLPAELRMVSAVSAVIWVVAAVIVLARGGLGMRVPPALSRWGTWVLVGYLALGVLMNLASSSPWERYGWAPFTAVLFGLTLLLARSEREGPRAGPTGVPR
;
A
#
# COMPACT_ATOMS: atom_id res chain seq x y z
N MET A 1 -18.28 31.61 -8.52
CA MET A 1 -17.33 30.62 -9.11
C MET A 1 -16.09 30.51 -8.21
N SER A 2 -16.00 29.52 -7.28
CA SER A 2 -14.79 29.33 -6.44
C SER A 2 -14.68 27.93 -5.79
N ALA A 3 -15.79 27.20 -5.61
CA ALA A 3 -15.77 25.87 -5.00
C ALA A 3 -15.02 24.80 -5.83
N GLY A 4 -15.03 24.92 -7.17
CA GLY A 4 -14.45 23.92 -8.08
C GLY A 4 -12.92 23.87 -8.07
N SER A 5 -12.22 24.99 -7.84
CA SER A 5 -10.75 25.04 -7.87
C SER A 5 -10.12 24.40 -6.63
N THR A 6 -10.75 24.56 -5.46
CA THR A 6 -10.27 24.01 -4.18
C THR A 6 -10.45 22.50 -4.10
N VAL A 7 -11.60 21.99 -4.58
CA VAL A 7 -11.86 20.54 -4.65
C VAL A 7 -10.89 19.87 -5.62
N SER A 8 -10.70 20.46 -6.82
CA SER A 8 -9.77 19.94 -7.81
C SER A 8 -8.33 19.89 -7.28
N ARG A 9 -7.85 20.95 -6.61
CA ARG A 9 -6.49 21.00 -6.01
C ARG A 9 -6.23 19.94 -4.93
N ARG A 10 -7.23 19.52 -4.14
CA ARG A 10 -7.06 18.47 -3.12
C ARG A 10 -7.11 17.05 -3.70
N LEU A 11 -7.81 16.87 -4.83
CA LEU A 11 -7.94 15.58 -5.49
C LEU A 11 -6.67 15.19 -6.27
N PHE A 12 -5.92 16.15 -6.82
CA PHE A 12 -4.69 15.83 -7.57
C PHE A 12 -3.60 15.16 -6.71
N PRO A 13 -3.23 15.69 -5.52
CA PRO A 13 -2.26 15.03 -4.65
C PRO A 13 -2.74 13.66 -4.21
N ARG A 14 -4.02 13.52 -3.84
CA ARG A 14 -4.60 12.25 -3.38
C ARG A 14 -4.58 11.17 -4.46
N ARG A 15 -4.96 11.51 -5.69
CA ARG A 15 -4.87 10.59 -6.84
C ARG A 15 -3.43 10.18 -7.12
N ARG A 16 -2.49 11.14 -7.11
CA ARG A 16 -1.06 10.86 -7.31
C ARG A 16 -0.50 9.93 -6.24
N THR A 17 -0.83 10.17 -4.97
CA THR A 17 -0.43 9.27 -3.86
C THR A 17 -1.00 7.88 -4.05
N ALA A 18 -2.29 7.75 -4.39
CA ALA A 18 -2.91 6.44 -4.64
C ALA A 18 -2.25 5.69 -5.81
N ILE A 19 -1.95 6.38 -6.91
CA ILE A 19 -1.23 5.81 -8.05
C ILE A 19 0.16 5.35 -7.62
N ALA A 20 0.92 6.18 -6.89
CA ALA A 20 2.25 5.84 -6.42
C ALA A 20 2.25 4.59 -5.51
N VAL A 21 1.30 4.50 -4.57
CA VAL A 21 1.14 3.31 -3.71
C VAL A 21 0.78 2.08 -4.55
N ALA A 22 -0.17 2.21 -5.49
CA ALA A 22 -0.57 1.10 -6.35
C ALA A 22 0.58 0.60 -7.23
N LEU A 23 1.42 1.50 -7.76
CA LEU A 23 2.62 1.13 -8.50
C LEU A 23 3.63 0.39 -7.62
N GLY A 24 3.81 0.82 -6.36
CA GLY A 24 4.62 0.09 -5.40
C GLY A 24 4.09 -1.32 -5.13
N PHE A 25 2.78 -1.48 -4.95
CA PHE A 25 2.18 -2.81 -4.81
C PHE A 25 2.35 -3.67 -6.06
N LEU A 26 2.31 -3.07 -7.25
CA LEU A 26 2.57 -3.79 -8.50
C LEU A 26 4.01 -4.33 -8.57
N VAL A 27 5.00 -3.57 -8.07
CA VAL A 27 6.37 -4.08 -7.93
C VAL A 27 6.40 -5.33 -7.04
N VAL A 28 5.65 -5.33 -5.93
CA VAL A 28 5.52 -6.52 -5.07
C VAL A 28 4.85 -7.67 -5.80
N VAL A 29 3.79 -7.42 -6.58
CA VAL A 29 3.12 -8.45 -7.39
C VAL A 29 4.08 -9.08 -8.40
N ILE A 30 4.84 -8.26 -9.13
CA ILE A 30 5.83 -8.74 -10.12
C ILE A 30 6.90 -9.61 -9.42
N PHE A 31 7.35 -9.19 -8.24
CA PHE A 31 8.27 -9.98 -7.44
C PHE A 31 7.68 -11.33 -7.04
N GLN A 32 6.44 -11.37 -6.52
CA GLN A 32 5.76 -12.61 -6.13
C GLN A 32 5.51 -13.55 -7.32
N ILE A 33 5.16 -13.01 -8.49
CA ILE A 33 5.03 -13.79 -9.74
C ILE A 33 6.40 -14.36 -10.15
N SER A 34 7.48 -13.57 -10.02
CA SER A 34 8.83 -14.04 -10.33
C SER A 34 9.25 -15.22 -9.42
N LEU A 35 8.93 -15.14 -8.12
CA LEU A 35 9.15 -16.25 -7.18
C LEU A 35 8.32 -17.48 -7.53
N MET A 36 7.04 -17.28 -7.89
CA MET A 36 6.16 -18.35 -8.37
C MET A 36 6.73 -19.06 -9.60
N LEU A 37 7.30 -18.31 -10.55
CA LEU A 37 7.95 -18.86 -11.75
C LEU A 37 9.29 -19.54 -11.46
N GLY A 38 9.77 -19.49 -10.22
CA GLY A 38 11.01 -20.15 -9.80
C GLY A 38 12.26 -19.30 -9.97
N ALA A 39 12.15 -17.97 -9.99
CA ALA A 39 13.33 -17.12 -9.96
C ALA A 39 14.15 -17.37 -8.67
N PRO A 40 15.50 -17.36 -8.73
CA PRO A 40 16.38 -17.65 -7.60
C PRO A 40 16.47 -16.48 -6.61
N PHE A 41 15.39 -15.71 -6.45
CA PHE A 41 15.30 -14.59 -5.52
C PHE A 41 14.74 -15.01 -4.15
N GLY A 42 14.75 -16.30 -3.82
CA GLY A 42 14.30 -16.79 -2.52
C GLY A 42 15.09 -16.22 -1.33
N ALA A 43 16.37 -15.88 -1.54
CA ALA A 43 17.18 -15.18 -0.53
C ALA A 43 16.66 -13.76 -0.22
N ALA A 44 15.89 -13.17 -1.14
CA ALA A 44 15.28 -11.86 -1.02
C ALA A 44 13.81 -11.90 -0.55
N ALA A 45 13.30 -13.09 -0.22
CA ALA A 45 11.90 -13.33 0.12
C ALA A 45 11.77 -14.23 1.37
N LEU A 46 10.61 -14.18 2.02
CA LEU A 46 10.24 -15.09 3.12
C LEU A 46 11.31 -15.18 4.24
N GLY A 47 11.99 -14.09 4.59
CA GLY A 47 12.99 -14.05 5.67
C GLY A 47 14.38 -14.57 5.27
N GLY A 48 14.65 -14.77 3.98
CA GLY A 48 15.92 -15.32 3.48
C GLY A 48 16.12 -16.81 3.78
N ALA A 49 15.08 -17.51 4.25
CA ALA A 49 15.15 -18.90 4.69
C ALA A 49 15.51 -19.90 3.56
N ASN A 50 15.32 -19.53 2.29
CA ASN A 50 15.63 -20.37 1.13
C ASN A 50 16.48 -19.61 0.11
N ALA A 51 17.81 -19.72 0.20
CA ALA A 51 18.69 -19.17 -0.81
C ALA A 51 18.56 -19.97 -2.14
N GLY A 52 17.76 -19.46 -3.09
CA GLY A 52 17.60 -20.07 -4.41
C GLY A 52 16.14 -20.15 -4.87
N THR A 53 15.78 -21.24 -5.54
CA THR A 53 14.42 -21.49 -6.04
C THR A 53 13.49 -21.90 -4.90
N LEU A 54 12.32 -21.26 -4.79
CA LEU A 54 11.31 -21.64 -3.80
C LEU A 54 10.79 -23.07 -4.08
N PRO A 55 10.60 -23.91 -3.04
CA PRO A 55 9.82 -25.14 -3.09
C PRO A 55 8.40 -24.88 -3.64
N ALA A 56 7.79 -25.89 -4.25
CA ALA A 56 6.48 -25.75 -4.91
C ALA A 56 5.38 -25.20 -3.98
N GLU A 57 5.41 -25.56 -2.70
CA GLU A 57 4.46 -25.06 -1.68
C GLU A 57 4.58 -23.55 -1.46
N LEU A 58 5.81 -23.02 -1.38
CA LEU A 58 6.03 -21.58 -1.20
C LEU A 58 5.74 -20.78 -2.48
N ARG A 59 5.76 -21.42 -3.65
CA ARG A 59 5.29 -20.80 -4.91
C ARG A 59 3.78 -20.57 -4.89
N MET A 60 3.00 -21.50 -4.35
CA MET A 60 1.56 -21.29 -4.13
C MET A 60 1.29 -20.13 -3.17
N VAL A 61 2.06 -20.03 -2.07
CA VAL A 61 1.96 -18.88 -1.15
C VAL A 61 2.26 -17.57 -1.87
N SER A 62 3.27 -17.55 -2.74
CA SER A 62 3.60 -16.37 -3.56
C SER A 62 2.48 -16.01 -4.54
N ALA A 63 1.85 -17.00 -5.17
CA ALA A 63 0.70 -16.77 -6.05
C ALA A 63 -0.50 -16.17 -5.31
N VAL A 64 -0.85 -16.71 -4.14
CA VAL A 64 -1.92 -16.16 -3.28
C VAL A 64 -1.58 -14.74 -2.84
N SER A 65 -0.32 -14.50 -2.45
CA SER A 65 0.14 -13.17 -2.05
C SER A 65 0.08 -12.16 -3.19
N ALA A 66 0.40 -12.56 -4.43
CA ALA A 66 0.25 -11.71 -5.61
C ALA A 66 -1.20 -11.25 -5.79
N VAL A 67 -2.17 -12.17 -5.66
CA VAL A 67 -3.60 -11.83 -5.72
C VAL A 67 -3.99 -10.84 -4.62
N ILE A 68 -3.52 -11.06 -3.39
CA ILE A 68 -3.78 -10.14 -2.27
C ILE A 68 -3.24 -8.74 -2.56
N TRP A 69 -2.03 -8.61 -3.10
CA TRP A 69 -1.45 -7.32 -3.44
C TRP A 69 -2.16 -6.62 -4.61
N VAL A 70 -2.70 -7.37 -5.58
CA VAL A 70 -3.57 -6.81 -6.63
C VAL A 70 -4.85 -6.24 -6.01
N VAL A 71 -5.49 -6.98 -5.10
CA VAL A 71 -6.69 -6.50 -4.39
C VAL A 71 -6.36 -5.25 -3.56
N ALA A 72 -5.20 -5.24 -2.89
CA ALA A 72 -4.72 -4.07 -2.15
C ALA A 72 -4.53 -2.84 -3.07
N ALA A 73 -4.00 -3.04 -4.29
CA ALA A 73 -3.86 -1.99 -5.29
C ALA A 73 -5.23 -1.41 -5.70
N VAL A 74 -6.23 -2.27 -5.93
CA VAL A 74 -7.61 -1.84 -6.23
C VAL A 74 -8.20 -1.02 -5.08
N ILE A 75 -7.99 -1.44 -3.82
CA ILE A 75 -8.47 -0.75 -2.63
C ILE A 75 -7.86 0.66 -2.52
N VAL A 76 -6.54 0.82 -2.74
CA VAL A 76 -5.90 2.14 -2.67
C VAL A 76 -6.25 3.04 -3.85
N LEU A 77 -6.50 2.48 -5.04
CA LEU A 77 -7.00 3.25 -6.19
C LEU A 77 -8.44 3.72 -5.98
N ALA A 78 -9.31 2.86 -5.42
CA ALA A 78 -10.63 3.25 -4.94
C ALA A 78 -10.51 4.40 -3.91
N ARG A 79 -9.58 4.25 -2.96
CA ARG A 79 -9.27 5.28 -1.96
C ARG A 79 -8.71 6.56 -2.58
N GLY A 80 -8.10 6.50 -3.75
CA GLY A 80 -7.62 7.68 -4.48
C GLY A 80 -8.71 8.44 -5.24
N GLY A 81 -9.92 7.88 -5.35
CA GLY A 81 -11.00 8.43 -6.17
C GLY A 81 -10.87 8.12 -7.66
N LEU A 82 -10.12 7.07 -8.04
CA LEU A 82 -9.93 6.66 -9.44
C LEU A 82 -11.11 5.85 -10.03
N GLY A 83 -12.32 5.95 -9.45
CA GLY A 83 -13.53 5.39 -10.05
C GLY A 83 -13.68 3.87 -9.95
N MET A 84 -12.91 3.21 -9.09
CA MET A 84 -13.05 1.77 -8.83
C MET A 84 -14.36 1.50 -8.08
N ARG A 85 -15.07 0.42 -8.48
CA ARG A 85 -16.32 -0.03 -7.84
C ARG A 85 -16.02 -0.76 -6.53
N VAL A 86 -15.66 0.00 -5.49
CA VAL A 86 -15.43 -0.52 -4.13
C VAL A 86 -16.25 0.30 -3.13
N PRO A 87 -16.95 -0.32 -2.17
CA PRO A 87 -17.66 0.41 -1.14
C PRO A 87 -16.75 1.41 -0.39
N PRO A 88 -17.18 2.67 -0.15
CA PRO A 88 -16.35 3.67 0.52
C PRO A 88 -15.83 3.22 1.88
N ALA A 89 -16.67 2.54 2.66
CA ALA A 89 -16.29 1.95 3.94
C ALA A 89 -15.18 0.90 3.79
N LEU A 90 -15.29 0.00 2.81
CA LEU A 90 -14.29 -1.02 2.56
C LEU A 90 -12.97 -0.40 2.10
N SER A 91 -13.01 0.61 1.22
CA SER A 91 -11.79 1.33 0.80
C SER A 91 -11.09 2.00 2.00
N ARG A 92 -11.88 2.56 2.94
CA ARG A 92 -11.38 3.22 4.15
C ARG A 92 -10.72 2.24 5.10
N TRP A 93 -11.46 1.23 5.52
CA TRP A 93 -10.98 0.22 6.45
C TRP A 93 -9.83 -0.58 5.84
N GLY A 94 -9.95 -1.01 4.58
CA GLY A 94 -8.90 -1.71 3.85
C GLY A 94 -7.60 -0.91 3.78
N THR A 95 -7.65 0.40 3.51
CA THR A 95 -6.44 1.25 3.52
C THR A 95 -5.80 1.31 4.90
N TRP A 96 -6.59 1.40 5.98
CA TRP A 96 -6.05 1.37 7.35
C TRP A 96 -5.45 0.02 7.74
N VAL A 97 -6.06 -1.08 7.30
CA VAL A 97 -5.49 -2.43 7.46
C VAL A 97 -4.14 -2.53 6.74
N LEU A 98 -4.03 -2.00 5.51
CA LEU A 98 -2.77 -1.97 4.77
C LEU A 98 -1.71 -1.12 5.47
N VAL A 99 -2.08 0.01 6.10
CA VAL A 99 -1.16 0.79 6.94
C VAL A 99 -0.61 -0.05 8.09
N GLY A 100 -1.48 -0.78 8.81
CA GLY A 100 -1.05 -1.66 9.89
C GLY A 100 -0.14 -2.79 9.42
N TYR A 101 -0.50 -3.43 8.30
CA TYR A 101 0.30 -4.49 7.69
C TYR A 101 1.68 -3.99 7.23
N LEU A 102 1.74 -2.85 6.56
CA LEU A 102 3.01 -2.24 6.13
C LEU A 102 3.85 -1.78 7.32
N ALA A 103 3.24 -1.28 8.40
CA ALA A 103 3.97 -0.93 9.63
C ALA A 103 4.68 -2.17 10.21
N LEU A 104 3.96 -3.29 10.29
CA LEU A 104 4.55 -4.56 10.73
C LEU A 104 5.67 -4.99 9.77
N GLY A 105 5.46 -4.88 8.46
CA GLY A 105 6.48 -5.17 7.45
C GLY A 105 7.75 -4.31 7.59
N VAL A 106 7.62 -3.02 7.89
CA VAL A 106 8.78 -2.15 8.19
C VAL A 106 9.53 -2.65 9.42
N LEU A 107 8.82 -2.97 10.50
CA LEU A 107 9.45 -3.48 11.72
C LEU A 107 10.19 -4.80 11.46
N MET A 108 9.57 -5.72 10.72
CA MET A 108 10.20 -6.99 10.36
C MET A 108 11.42 -6.79 9.45
N ASN A 109 11.32 -5.95 8.42
CA ASN A 109 12.44 -5.69 7.50
C ASN A 109 13.60 -4.96 8.20
N LEU A 110 13.32 -4.09 9.18
CA LEU A 110 14.37 -3.44 9.99
C LEU A 110 15.00 -4.40 11.00
N ALA A 111 14.23 -5.33 11.56
CA ALA A 111 14.70 -6.36 12.49
C ALA A 111 15.41 -7.53 11.78
N SER A 112 15.26 -7.65 10.46
CA SER A 112 15.88 -8.74 9.70
C SER A 112 17.40 -8.64 9.68
N SER A 113 18.05 -9.79 9.85
CA SER A 113 19.49 -9.97 9.76
C SER A 113 20.01 -10.04 8.32
N SER A 114 19.13 -10.16 7.32
CA SER A 114 19.52 -10.20 5.90
C SER A 114 19.84 -8.79 5.37
N PRO A 115 21.04 -8.56 4.79
CA PRO A 115 21.39 -7.27 4.19
C PRO A 115 20.40 -6.84 3.10
N TRP A 116 19.84 -7.80 2.36
CA TRP A 116 18.89 -7.49 1.29
C TRP A 116 17.52 -7.04 1.84
N GLU A 117 17.05 -7.68 2.90
CA GLU A 117 15.79 -7.29 3.55
C GLU A 117 15.92 -5.94 4.24
N ARG A 118 17.08 -5.67 4.85
CA ARG A 118 17.35 -4.43 5.58
C ARG A 118 17.64 -3.22 4.68
N TYR A 119 18.42 -3.39 3.61
CA TYR A 119 18.82 -2.26 2.74
C TYR A 119 17.97 -2.12 1.48
N GLY A 120 17.32 -3.19 1.01
CA GLY A 120 16.40 -3.14 -0.14
C GLY A 120 14.94 -2.98 0.29
N TRP A 121 14.42 -3.99 1.00
CA TRP A 121 13.01 -4.05 1.35
C TRP A 121 12.60 -3.06 2.44
N ALA A 122 13.41 -2.84 3.48
CA ALA A 122 13.05 -1.91 4.55
C ALA A 122 12.77 -0.48 4.06
N PRO A 123 13.65 0.19 3.28
CA PRO A 123 13.33 1.53 2.78
C PRO A 123 12.14 1.52 1.81
N PHE A 124 12.00 0.50 0.97
CA PHE A 124 10.85 0.36 0.06
C PHE A 124 9.52 0.25 0.83
N THR A 125 9.44 -0.63 1.82
CA THR A 125 8.25 -0.80 2.66
C THR A 125 7.99 0.45 3.51
N ALA A 126 9.03 1.15 3.98
CA ALA A 126 8.88 2.39 4.74
C ALA A 126 8.29 3.52 3.89
N VAL A 127 8.74 3.67 2.65
CA VAL A 127 8.16 4.63 1.70
C VAL A 127 6.70 4.27 1.41
N LEU A 128 6.39 3.00 1.12
CA LEU A 128 5.02 2.57 0.89
C LEU A 128 4.12 2.79 2.12
N PHE A 129 4.64 2.52 3.32
CA PHE A 129 3.95 2.79 4.58
C PHE A 129 3.60 4.28 4.70
N GLY A 130 4.59 5.17 4.51
CA GLY A 130 4.39 6.62 4.58
C GLY A 130 3.36 7.12 3.56
N LEU A 131 3.44 6.66 2.31
CA LEU A 131 2.49 7.03 1.26
C LEU A 131 1.08 6.50 1.53
N THR A 132 0.97 5.25 2.00
CA THR A 132 -0.33 4.64 2.34
C THR A 132 -0.96 5.32 3.55
N LEU A 133 -0.15 5.72 4.54
CA LEU A 133 -0.59 6.50 5.69
C LEU A 133 -1.09 7.89 5.27
N LEU A 134 -0.36 8.58 4.39
CA LEU A 134 -0.78 9.86 3.82
C LEU A 134 -2.14 9.72 3.10
N LEU A 135 -2.29 8.68 2.28
CA LEU A 135 -3.54 8.37 1.60
C LEU A 135 -4.68 8.09 2.59
N ALA A 136 -4.43 7.32 3.65
CA ALA A 136 -5.40 6.99 4.70
C ALA A 136 -5.88 8.24 5.45
N ARG A 137 -4.97 9.21 5.68
CA ARG A 137 -5.25 10.47 6.39
C ARG A 137 -5.99 11.50 5.55
N SER A 138 -5.83 11.49 4.22
CA SER A 138 -6.40 12.48 3.28
C SER A 138 -7.93 12.59 3.25
N GLU A 139 -8.67 11.71 3.93
CA GLU A 139 -10.13 11.81 4.07
C GLU A 139 -10.63 12.30 5.43
N ARG A 140 -9.77 12.43 6.46
CA ARG A 140 -10.24 12.89 7.79
C ARG A 140 -10.63 14.38 7.80
N GLU A 141 -10.42 15.10 6.70
CA GLU A 141 -10.89 16.47 6.51
C GLU A 141 -12.35 16.48 6.02
N GLY A 142 -13.27 15.94 6.82
CA GLY A 142 -14.68 16.35 6.77
C GLY A 142 -14.81 17.79 7.28
N PRO A 143 -15.88 18.54 6.92
CA PRO A 143 -15.99 19.97 7.21
C PRO A 143 -15.61 20.25 8.66
N ARG A 144 -14.61 21.11 8.89
CA ARG A 144 -14.48 21.76 10.20
C ARG A 144 -15.85 22.38 10.44
N ALA A 145 -16.58 21.89 11.44
CA ALA A 145 -17.72 22.62 11.96
C ALA A 145 -17.22 24.06 12.14
N GLY A 146 -17.77 24.98 11.35
CA GLY A 146 -17.47 26.39 11.50
C GLY A 146 -17.70 26.75 12.97
N PRO A 147 -16.96 27.73 13.52
CA PRO A 147 -17.27 28.21 14.86
C PRO A 147 -18.78 28.47 14.90
N THR A 148 -19.48 27.85 15.83
CA THR A 148 -20.89 28.11 16.12
C THR A 148 -20.99 29.56 16.59
N GLY A 149 -20.95 30.47 15.62
CA GLY A 149 -21.23 31.87 15.75
C GLY A 149 -22.69 32.05 15.42
N VAL A 150 -23.54 31.85 16.42
CA VAL A 150 -24.84 32.53 16.46
C VAL A 150 -25.02 33.10 17.85
N PRO A 151 -24.68 34.38 18.07
CA PRO A 151 -25.32 35.19 19.08
C PRO A 151 -26.59 35.80 18.49
N ARG A 152 -27.76 35.31 18.94
CA ARG A 152 -28.99 36.04 19.31
C ARG A 152 -30.18 35.10 19.38
#